data_AF-F9WU41-F1
#
_entry.id   AF-F9WU41-F1
#
_cell.length_a   1.000
_cell.length_b   1.000
_cell.length_c   1.000
_cell.angle_alpha   90.00
_cell.angle_beta   90.00
_cell.angle_gamma   90.00
#
_symmetry.space_group_name_H-M   'P 1'
#
loop_
_entity.id
_entity.type
_entity.pdbx_description
1 polymer ?
#
loop_
_entity_poly.entity_id
_entity_poly.type
_entity_poly.pdbx_seq_one_letter_code
_entity_poly.pdbx_strand_id
1 'polypeptide(L)'
;MMALRVALLLMCCSVCAFATGNEVEKANTTMDPLQIVNKSFSELSRETCATALLCLWLELVKLPRKRMIERIDTVFKQFESVVNVTKERAMLEEDETFTNSSEAREVLHDMRRQLEVAQGLDAKLEKSRRELLIELAKDDRVVMHMHNALSTISVAAAAGVGKSGGHQISLQTTQQDVETMKNYANATAIANRTVELIEKLWWNEDATYLVERLTTLINTSLALCLKAIPQTSRRITYFPADDHKNAILFAKSGQLELVHYMGNITAIDQLSVDQRSVSSLGSLVRNTNFSSQFKTFLTDMAQLRNIGKKMKTQRKRYANLVRLDAEERRVSSCTDLWSQLFGFVFRK
;
A
#
# COMPACT_ATOMS: atom_id res chain seq x y z
N MET A 1 -33.24 40.32 -30.29
CA MET A 1 -33.69 39.46 -29.16
C MET A 1 -33.94 38.00 -29.54
N MET A 2 -34.42 37.67 -30.76
CA MET A 2 -34.59 36.27 -31.20
C MET A 2 -33.27 35.48 -31.36
N ALA A 3 -32.22 36.10 -31.90
CA ALA A 3 -30.94 35.42 -32.14
C ALA A 3 -30.25 34.91 -30.85
N LEU A 4 -30.44 35.63 -29.74
CA LEU A 4 -29.87 35.24 -28.44
C LEU A 4 -30.57 33.99 -27.85
N ARG A 5 -31.88 33.83 -28.12
CA ARG A 5 -32.67 32.67 -27.66
C ARG A 5 -32.35 31.41 -28.48
N VAL A 6 -32.06 31.56 -29.78
CA VAL A 6 -31.63 30.44 -30.63
C VAL A 6 -30.21 29.98 -30.28
N ALA A 7 -29.31 30.89 -29.94
CA ALA A 7 -27.96 30.55 -29.48
C ALA A 7 -27.94 29.81 -28.13
N LEU A 8 -28.83 30.19 -27.19
CA LEU A 8 -29.00 29.50 -25.91
C LEU A 8 -29.59 28.10 -26.07
N LEU A 9 -30.56 27.91 -26.98
CA LEU A 9 -31.12 26.59 -27.29
C LEU A 9 -30.10 25.66 -27.96
N LEU A 10 -29.26 26.18 -28.87
CA LEU A 10 -28.18 25.41 -29.50
C LEU A 10 -27.07 25.02 -28.51
N MET A 11 -26.74 25.87 -27.52
CA MET A 11 -25.81 25.50 -26.45
C MET A 11 -26.40 24.46 -25.48
N CYS A 12 -27.70 24.50 -25.19
CA CYS A 12 -28.32 23.45 -24.37
C CYS A 12 -28.36 22.10 -25.09
N CYS A 13 -28.59 22.09 -26.41
CA CYS A 13 -28.56 20.85 -27.21
C CYS A 13 -27.14 20.26 -27.33
N SER A 14 -26.09 21.07 -27.40
CA SER A 14 -24.71 20.55 -27.39
C SER A 14 -24.32 20.00 -26.01
N VAL A 15 -24.73 20.63 -24.91
CA VAL A 15 -24.49 20.11 -23.55
C VAL A 15 -25.26 18.81 -23.29
N CYS A 16 -26.47 18.64 -23.85
CA CYS A 16 -27.20 17.37 -23.78
C CYS A 16 -26.65 16.27 -24.71
N ALA A 17 -26.00 16.63 -25.83
CA ALA A 17 -25.28 15.68 -26.68
C ALA A 17 -23.94 15.21 -26.05
N PHE A 18 -23.25 16.08 -25.30
CA PHE A 18 -22.08 15.68 -24.52
C PHE A 18 -22.43 14.87 -23.26
N ALA A 19 -23.67 14.92 -22.78
CA ALA A 19 -24.14 14.05 -21.70
C ALA A 19 -24.52 12.63 -22.18
N THR A 20 -24.87 12.47 -23.46
CA THR A 20 -25.21 11.17 -24.08
C THR A 20 -24.02 10.55 -24.83
N GLY A 21 -22.98 11.32 -25.17
CA GLY A 21 -21.71 10.80 -25.71
C GLY A 21 -20.82 10.05 -24.68
N ASN A 22 -21.11 10.20 -23.38
CA ASN A 22 -20.39 9.49 -22.30
C ASN A 22 -20.95 8.09 -21.98
N GLU A 23 -21.95 7.61 -22.71
CA GLU A 23 -22.46 6.25 -22.52
C GLU A 23 -21.61 5.19 -23.24
N VAL A 24 -20.79 5.57 -24.22
CA VAL A 24 -19.91 4.62 -24.94
C VAL A 24 -18.67 4.25 -24.12
N GLU A 25 -18.20 5.11 -23.21
CA GLU A 25 -17.09 4.78 -22.28
C GLU A 25 -17.57 4.13 -20.96
N LYS A 26 -18.84 4.30 -20.58
CA LYS A 26 -19.40 3.61 -19.40
C LYS A 26 -19.72 2.14 -19.64
N ALA A 27 -19.88 1.71 -20.90
CA ALA A 27 -20.25 0.34 -21.25
C ALA A 27 -19.20 -0.74 -20.84
N ASN A 28 -17.95 -0.36 -20.57
CA ASN A 28 -16.89 -1.28 -20.14
C ASN A 28 -16.58 -1.22 -18.64
N THR A 29 -17.22 -0.34 -17.87
CA THR A 29 -16.92 -0.14 -16.44
C THR A 29 -17.80 -0.96 -15.48
N THR A 30 -18.78 -1.69 -16.02
CA THR A 30 -19.71 -2.56 -15.26
C THR A 30 -19.35 -4.05 -15.32
N MET A 31 -18.38 -4.41 -16.17
CA MET A 31 -18.04 -5.81 -16.42
C MET A 31 -17.02 -6.30 -15.40
N ASP A 32 -17.38 -7.32 -14.64
CA ASP A 32 -16.51 -7.90 -13.62
C ASP A 32 -15.23 -8.50 -14.26
N PRO A 33 -14.03 -8.41 -13.63
CA PRO A 33 -12.80 -8.96 -14.19
C PRO A 33 -12.88 -10.45 -14.54
N LEU A 34 -13.64 -11.26 -13.78
CA LEU A 34 -13.87 -12.68 -14.13
C LEU A 34 -14.67 -12.82 -15.42
N GLN A 35 -15.64 -11.94 -15.68
CA GLN A 35 -16.40 -11.96 -16.92
C GLN A 35 -15.51 -11.59 -18.11
N ILE A 36 -14.58 -10.64 -17.95
CA ILE A 36 -13.61 -10.31 -19.01
C ILE A 36 -12.72 -11.50 -19.31
N VAL A 37 -12.13 -12.13 -18.28
CA VAL A 37 -11.31 -13.31 -18.50
C VAL A 37 -12.12 -14.42 -19.15
N ASN A 38 -13.34 -14.69 -18.68
CA ASN A 38 -14.19 -15.73 -19.24
C ASN A 38 -14.49 -15.50 -20.72
N LYS A 39 -14.95 -14.30 -21.08
CA LYS A 39 -15.25 -13.94 -22.47
C LYS A 39 -13.98 -13.99 -23.32
N SER A 40 -12.95 -13.26 -22.91
CA SER A 40 -11.71 -13.10 -23.68
C SER A 40 -10.97 -14.43 -23.88
N PHE A 41 -10.90 -15.30 -22.88
CA PHE A 41 -10.13 -16.56 -22.97
C PHE A 41 -10.90 -17.70 -23.64
N SER A 42 -12.24 -17.70 -23.58
CA SER A 42 -13.06 -18.79 -24.10
C SER A 42 -12.95 -19.00 -25.62
N GLU A 43 -12.60 -17.95 -26.35
CA GLU A 43 -12.52 -17.94 -27.81
C GLU A 43 -11.06 -18.01 -28.34
N LEU A 44 -10.06 -18.00 -27.45
CA LEU A 44 -8.66 -17.96 -27.88
C LEU A 44 -8.20 -19.30 -28.44
N SER A 45 -7.38 -19.22 -29.50
CA SER A 45 -6.57 -20.35 -29.93
C SER A 45 -5.66 -20.78 -28.77
N ARG A 46 -5.26 -22.06 -28.73
CA ARG A 46 -4.33 -22.59 -27.72
C ARG A 46 -3.05 -21.75 -27.61
N GLU A 47 -2.51 -21.31 -28.75
CA GLU A 47 -1.32 -20.47 -28.82
C GLU A 47 -1.55 -19.15 -28.08
N THR A 48 -2.58 -18.41 -28.52
CA THR A 48 -2.94 -17.11 -27.95
C THR A 48 -3.38 -17.23 -26.48
N CYS A 49 -4.01 -18.34 -26.08
CA CYS A 49 -4.43 -18.57 -24.70
C CYS A 49 -3.23 -18.74 -23.77
N ALA A 50 -2.19 -19.48 -24.19
CA ALA A 50 -0.99 -19.64 -23.40
C ALA A 50 -0.30 -18.28 -23.15
N THR A 51 -0.16 -17.46 -24.19
CA THR A 51 0.40 -16.11 -24.04
C THR A 51 -0.49 -15.21 -23.18
N ALA A 52 -1.80 -15.20 -23.40
CA ALA A 52 -2.76 -14.42 -22.60
C ALA A 52 -2.73 -14.81 -21.11
N LEU A 53 -2.61 -16.10 -20.81
CA LEU A 53 -2.48 -16.60 -19.45
C LEU A 53 -1.22 -16.04 -18.77
N LEU A 54 -0.07 -16.10 -19.45
CA LEU A 54 1.20 -15.65 -18.88
C LEU A 54 1.30 -14.13 -18.78
N CYS A 55 0.75 -13.38 -19.75
CA CYS A 55 0.59 -11.92 -19.64
C CYS A 55 -0.29 -11.56 -18.43
N LEU A 56 -1.43 -12.23 -18.26
CA LEU A 56 -2.31 -11.99 -17.11
C LEU A 56 -1.57 -12.28 -15.79
N TRP A 57 -0.92 -13.44 -15.67
CA TRP A 57 -0.22 -13.82 -14.45
C TRP A 57 0.97 -12.89 -14.15
N LEU A 58 1.66 -12.39 -15.18
CA LEU A 58 2.72 -11.38 -15.04
C LEU A 58 2.19 -10.05 -14.51
N GLU A 59 0.98 -9.63 -14.86
CA GLU A 59 0.39 -8.44 -14.25
C GLU A 59 -0.09 -8.72 -12.81
N LEU A 60 -0.69 -9.89 -12.56
CA LEU A 60 -1.15 -10.26 -11.21
C LEU A 60 0.01 -10.36 -10.20
N VAL A 61 1.17 -10.88 -10.60
CA VAL A 61 2.35 -11.02 -9.71
C VAL A 61 2.89 -9.67 -9.23
N LYS A 62 2.49 -8.54 -9.85
CA LYS A 62 2.86 -7.20 -9.39
C LYS A 62 1.95 -6.71 -8.24
N LEU A 63 0.77 -7.29 -8.07
CA LEU A 63 -0.25 -6.79 -7.14
C LEU A 63 0.16 -6.84 -5.65
N PRO A 64 0.66 -7.96 -5.08
CA PRO A 64 1.05 -7.95 -3.66
C PRO A 64 2.16 -6.93 -3.36
N ARG A 65 3.09 -6.74 -4.29
CA ARG A 65 4.15 -5.71 -4.20
C ARG A 65 3.55 -4.29 -4.20
N LYS A 66 2.60 -4.01 -5.12
CA LYS A 66 1.86 -2.74 -5.15
C LYS A 66 1.13 -2.49 -3.82
N ARG A 67 0.43 -3.51 -3.31
CA ARG A 67 -0.29 -3.41 -2.03
C ARG A 67 0.65 -3.11 -0.86
N MET A 68 1.84 -3.72 -0.82
CA MET A 68 2.86 -3.44 0.20
C MET A 68 3.30 -1.98 0.18
N ILE A 69 3.58 -1.42 -1.01
CA ILE A 69 3.96 -0.01 -1.18
C ILE A 69 2.86 0.91 -0.63
N GLU A 70 1.61 0.71 -1.06
CA GLU A 70 0.47 1.50 -0.60
C GLU A 70 0.24 1.39 0.90
N ARG A 71 0.43 0.19 1.47
CA ARG A 71 0.25 -0.03 2.90
C ARG A 71 1.33 0.65 3.73
N ILE A 72 2.59 0.64 3.30
CA ILE A 72 3.67 1.39 3.97
C ILE A 72 3.35 2.87 4.01
N ASP A 73 2.91 3.45 2.89
CA ASP A 73 2.49 4.85 2.83
C ASP A 73 1.29 5.14 3.73
N THR A 74 0.30 4.25 3.74
CA THR A 74 -0.89 4.39 4.59
C THR A 74 -0.54 4.36 6.07
N VAL A 75 0.30 3.41 6.49
CA VAL A 75 0.74 3.27 7.88
C VAL A 75 1.58 4.46 8.31
N PHE A 76 2.43 4.97 7.42
CA PHE A 76 3.19 6.17 7.68
C PHE A 76 2.29 7.41 7.86
N LYS A 77 1.31 7.63 6.98
CA LYS A 77 0.32 8.72 7.14
C LYS A 77 -0.51 8.61 8.41
N GLN A 78 -0.95 7.38 8.75
CA GLN A 78 -1.63 7.12 10.02
C GLN A 78 -0.72 7.48 11.20
N PHE A 79 0.56 7.17 11.11
CA PHE A 79 1.54 7.52 12.12
C PHE A 79 1.73 9.04 12.28
N GLU A 80 1.88 9.80 11.18
CA GLU A 80 1.96 11.27 11.21
C GLU A 80 0.73 11.92 11.87
N SER A 81 -0.46 11.34 11.70
CA SER A 81 -1.68 11.83 12.36
C SER A 81 -1.65 11.67 13.88
N VAL A 82 -0.86 10.72 14.39
CA VAL A 82 -0.75 10.41 15.82
C VAL A 82 0.40 11.17 16.48
N VAL A 83 1.50 11.40 15.75
CA VAL A 83 2.67 12.13 16.25
C VAL A 83 3.00 13.28 15.32
N ASN A 84 2.73 14.51 15.76
CA ASN A 84 3.04 15.72 15.01
C ASN A 84 4.14 16.52 15.72
N VAL A 85 5.40 16.18 15.41
CA VAL A 85 6.59 16.78 16.03
C VAL A 85 6.66 18.29 15.75
N THR A 86 6.27 18.72 14.55
CA THR A 86 6.24 20.14 14.15
C THR A 86 5.28 20.95 15.02
N LYS A 87 4.08 20.40 15.29
CA LYS A 87 3.10 21.02 16.17
C LYS A 87 3.63 21.13 17.60
N GLU A 88 4.21 20.05 18.14
CA GLU A 88 4.77 20.08 19.50
C GLU A 88 5.94 21.08 19.62
N ARG A 89 6.74 21.25 18.54
CA ARG A 89 7.78 22.27 18.48
C ARG A 89 7.21 23.69 18.55
N ALA A 90 6.28 24.03 17.67
CA ALA A 90 5.69 25.37 17.62
C ALA A 90 5.08 25.76 18.98
N MET A 91 4.42 24.81 19.65
CA MET A 91 3.85 25.04 20.96
C MET A 91 4.90 25.30 22.06
N LEU A 92 6.04 24.61 22.03
CA LEU A 92 7.12 24.84 23.01
C LEU A 92 7.89 26.15 22.76
N GLU A 93 7.88 26.66 21.53
CA GLU A 93 8.44 27.96 21.17
C GLU A 93 7.51 29.12 21.64
N GLU A 94 6.20 28.92 21.72
CA GLU A 94 5.25 29.91 22.26
C GLU A 94 5.33 30.08 23.79
N ASP A 95 5.77 29.07 24.53
CA ASP A 95 5.80 29.00 26.01
C ASP A 95 7.11 29.56 26.63
N GLU A 96 7.82 30.44 25.92
CA GLU A 96 9.16 30.95 26.28
C GLU A 96 9.24 31.84 27.54
N THR A 97 8.12 32.14 28.22
CA THR A 97 8.17 33.00 29.40
C THR A 97 8.68 32.23 30.61
N PHE A 98 9.95 32.40 30.94
CA PHE A 98 10.67 31.89 32.13
C PHE A 98 10.13 32.39 33.49
N THR A 99 8.89 32.88 33.53
CA THR A 99 8.24 33.40 34.73
C THR A 99 7.64 32.30 35.61
N ASN A 100 7.70 31.03 35.21
CA ASN A 100 7.09 29.90 35.93
C ASN A 100 7.98 29.32 37.05
N SER A 101 7.38 28.51 37.94
CA SER A 101 8.06 27.81 39.04
C SER A 101 9.25 26.94 38.58
N SER A 102 10.16 26.61 39.51
CA SER A 102 11.33 25.75 39.25
C SER A 102 10.92 24.38 38.69
N GLU A 103 9.86 23.79 39.23
CA GLU A 103 9.33 22.50 38.80
C GLU A 103 8.74 22.56 37.38
N ALA A 104 8.04 23.65 37.03
CA ALA A 104 7.53 23.85 35.69
C ALA A 104 8.66 24.01 34.66
N ARG A 105 9.77 24.68 35.03
CA ARG A 105 10.97 24.80 34.20
C ARG A 105 11.66 23.47 33.96
N GLU A 106 11.73 22.60 34.97
CA GLU A 106 12.30 21.25 34.82
C GLU A 106 11.47 20.40 33.83
N VAL A 107 10.14 20.46 33.94
CA VAL A 107 9.24 19.76 33.01
C VAL A 107 9.39 20.30 31.58
N LEU A 108 9.49 21.63 31.40
CA LEU A 108 9.78 22.24 30.08
C LEU A 108 11.12 21.75 29.51
N HIS A 109 12.16 21.65 30.34
CA HIS A 109 13.47 21.19 29.88
C HIS A 109 13.44 19.71 29.44
N ASP A 110 12.76 18.84 30.19
CA ASP A 110 12.55 17.43 29.78
C ASP A 110 11.76 17.37 28.46
N MET A 111 10.68 18.14 28.31
CA MET A 111 9.91 18.20 27.07
C MET A 111 10.75 18.64 25.87
N ARG A 112 11.64 19.63 26.01
CA ARG A 112 12.58 20.04 24.95
C ARG A 112 13.55 18.93 24.56
N ARG A 113 14.16 18.25 25.54
CA ARG A 113 15.05 17.11 25.28
C ARG A 113 14.31 15.99 24.54
N GLN A 114 13.07 15.67 24.95
CA GLN A 114 12.25 14.67 24.26
C GLN A 114 11.92 15.11 22.82
N LEU A 115 11.65 16.41 22.59
CA LEU A 115 11.38 16.96 21.26
C LEU A 115 12.60 16.85 20.34
N GLU A 116 13.82 17.15 20.82
CA GLU A 116 15.05 17.00 20.03
C GLU A 116 15.25 15.55 19.56
N VAL A 117 15.05 14.59 20.47
CA VAL A 117 15.09 13.15 20.13
C VAL A 117 13.98 12.80 19.13
N ALA A 118 12.79 13.36 19.30
CA ALA A 118 11.66 13.15 18.40
C ALA A 118 11.95 13.65 16.98
N GLN A 119 12.53 14.85 16.84
CA GLN A 119 12.91 15.43 15.55
C GLN A 119 13.97 14.59 14.83
N GLY A 120 14.97 14.10 15.57
CA GLY A 120 15.98 13.21 15.01
C GLY A 120 15.38 11.90 14.50
N LEU A 121 14.45 11.31 15.24
CA LEU A 121 13.75 10.08 14.85
C LEU A 121 12.80 10.28 13.66
N ASP A 122 12.09 11.42 13.62
CA ASP A 122 11.16 11.76 12.54
C ASP A 122 11.90 11.89 11.19
N ALA A 123 13.01 12.64 11.17
CA ALA A 123 13.86 12.76 9.99
C ALA A 123 14.45 11.40 9.54
N LYS A 124 14.84 10.55 10.50
CA LYS A 124 15.33 9.19 10.23
C LYS A 124 14.23 8.32 9.62
N LEU A 125 13.01 8.39 10.14
CA LEU A 125 11.85 7.63 9.66
C LEU A 125 11.49 7.99 8.22
N GLU A 126 11.49 9.27 7.86
CA GLU A 126 11.24 9.71 6.49
C GLU A 126 12.32 9.23 5.51
N LYS A 127 13.58 9.22 5.95
CA LYS A 127 14.67 8.66 5.17
C LYS A 127 14.47 7.15 4.97
N SER A 128 14.22 6.41 6.04
CA SER A 128 14.01 4.96 5.99
C SER A 128 12.78 4.58 5.17
N ARG A 129 11.67 5.34 5.25
CA ARG A 129 10.51 5.15 4.38
C ARG A 129 10.90 5.25 2.91
N ARG A 130 11.60 6.32 2.51
CA ARG A 130 12.04 6.51 1.12
C ARG A 130 12.96 5.38 0.65
N GLU A 131 13.91 4.97 1.48
CA GLU A 131 14.80 3.83 1.18
C GLU A 131 14.01 2.54 0.98
N LEU A 132 13.04 2.25 1.85
CA LEU A 132 12.16 1.07 1.71
C LEU A 132 11.34 1.12 0.42
N LEU A 133 10.78 2.27 0.07
CA LEU A 133 10.02 2.42 -1.17
C LEU A 133 10.91 2.28 -2.42
N ILE A 134 12.14 2.80 -2.38
CA ILE A 134 13.11 2.63 -3.46
C ILE A 134 13.52 1.16 -3.60
N GLU A 135 13.78 0.46 -2.49
CA GLU A 135 14.08 -0.97 -2.54
C GLU A 135 12.87 -1.76 -3.08
N LEU A 136 11.65 -1.49 -2.60
CA LEU A 136 10.44 -2.09 -3.16
C LEU A 136 10.19 -1.69 -4.62
N ALA A 137 10.81 -0.63 -5.14
CA ALA A 137 10.74 -0.25 -6.54
C ALA A 137 11.67 -1.08 -7.46
N LYS A 138 12.63 -1.84 -6.90
CA LYS A 138 13.55 -2.67 -7.69
C LYS A 138 12.91 -3.99 -8.14
N ASP A 139 13.34 -4.47 -9.31
CA ASP A 139 12.78 -5.65 -9.99
C ASP A 139 13.14 -7.00 -9.34
N ASP A 140 14.18 -7.02 -8.51
CA ASP A 140 14.69 -8.19 -7.79
C ASP A 140 14.19 -8.26 -6.33
N ARG A 141 13.42 -7.27 -5.89
CA ARG A 141 12.97 -7.15 -4.49
C ARG A 141 11.58 -7.74 -4.30
N VAL A 142 11.49 -8.59 -3.29
CA VAL A 142 10.51 -9.69 -3.21
C VAL A 142 9.68 -9.53 -1.95
N VAL A 143 8.37 -9.32 -2.12
CA VAL A 143 7.38 -9.80 -1.15
C VAL A 143 7.49 -11.32 -1.12
N MET A 144 7.46 -11.96 0.05
CA MET A 144 7.70 -13.40 0.25
C MET A 144 7.07 -14.25 -0.87
N HIS A 145 7.78 -15.24 -1.40
CA HIS A 145 7.32 -16.15 -2.47
C HIS A 145 7.14 -15.57 -3.88
N MET A 146 7.41 -14.28 -4.12
CA MET A 146 7.37 -13.72 -5.48
C MET A 146 8.29 -14.46 -6.45
N HIS A 147 9.48 -14.88 -6.00
CA HIS A 147 10.42 -15.63 -6.82
C HIS A 147 9.83 -16.95 -7.33
N ASN A 148 9.08 -17.69 -6.50
CA ASN A 148 8.45 -18.94 -6.92
C ASN A 148 7.32 -18.68 -7.93
N ALA A 149 6.54 -17.62 -7.71
CA ALA A 149 5.49 -17.20 -8.64
C ALA A 149 6.08 -16.76 -10.00
N LEU A 150 7.16 -15.98 -9.99
CA LEU A 150 7.89 -15.60 -11.21
C LEU A 150 8.52 -16.80 -11.91
N SER A 151 9.10 -17.74 -11.15
CA SER A 151 9.66 -18.97 -11.69
C SER A 151 8.60 -19.79 -12.44
N THR A 152 7.39 -19.86 -11.90
CA THR A 152 6.25 -20.52 -12.58
C THR A 152 5.96 -19.88 -13.94
N ILE A 153 5.96 -18.55 -14.01
CA ILE A 153 5.69 -17.80 -15.25
C ILE A 153 6.86 -17.97 -16.23
N SER A 154 8.10 -17.79 -15.79
CA SER A 154 9.29 -17.87 -16.64
C SER A 154 9.50 -19.28 -17.21
N VAL A 155 9.32 -20.34 -16.40
CA VAL A 155 9.40 -21.73 -16.89
C VAL A 155 8.32 -22.03 -17.93
N ALA A 156 7.09 -21.55 -17.71
CA ALA A 156 6.01 -21.70 -18.68
C ALA A 156 6.27 -20.90 -19.97
N ALA A 157 6.80 -19.69 -19.87
CA ALA A 157 7.16 -18.85 -21.00
C ALA A 157 8.29 -19.49 -21.83
N ALA A 158 9.35 -19.94 -21.17
CA ALA A 158 10.47 -20.65 -21.80
C ALA A 158 9.99 -21.88 -22.60
N ALA A 159 9.04 -22.64 -22.04
CA ALA A 159 8.40 -23.74 -22.75
C ALA A 159 7.62 -23.30 -23.99
N GLY A 160 6.91 -22.18 -23.90
CA GLY A 160 6.17 -21.59 -25.00
C GLY A 160 7.03 -21.07 -26.14
N VAL A 161 8.28 -20.66 -25.86
CA VAL A 161 9.21 -20.17 -26.91
C VAL A 161 10.31 -21.18 -27.27
N GLY A 162 10.26 -22.40 -26.70
CA GLY A 162 11.27 -23.43 -26.94
C GLY A 162 12.68 -23.10 -26.45
N LYS A 163 12.81 -22.21 -25.44
CA LYS A 163 14.10 -21.87 -24.84
C LYS A 163 14.44 -22.86 -23.72
N SER A 164 15.71 -23.25 -23.66
CA SER A 164 16.28 -24.11 -22.61
C SER A 164 17.45 -23.39 -21.96
N GLY A 165 17.40 -23.14 -20.64
CA GLY A 165 18.49 -22.52 -19.90
C GLY A 165 17.99 -21.77 -18.67
N GLY A 166 18.77 -21.78 -17.59
CA GLY A 166 18.47 -21.00 -16.39
C GLY A 166 19.13 -19.63 -16.47
N HIS A 167 18.35 -18.57 -16.60
CA HIS A 167 18.78 -17.20 -16.31
C HIS A 167 18.24 -16.74 -14.96
N GLN A 168 18.87 -15.73 -14.38
CA GLN A 168 18.42 -15.15 -13.12
C GLN A 168 16.97 -14.65 -13.26
N ILE A 169 16.05 -15.20 -12.46
CA ILE A 169 14.62 -14.86 -12.49
C ILE A 169 14.38 -13.55 -11.75
N SER A 170 13.83 -12.58 -12.48
CA SER A 170 13.36 -11.27 -11.99
C SER A 170 12.08 -10.89 -12.74
N LEU A 171 11.40 -9.82 -12.32
CA LEU A 171 10.27 -9.28 -13.08
C LEU A 171 10.66 -8.97 -14.53
N GLN A 172 11.78 -8.26 -14.71
CA GLN A 172 12.26 -7.83 -16.01
C GLN A 172 12.57 -9.01 -16.94
N THR A 173 13.30 -10.02 -16.45
CA THR A 173 13.66 -11.18 -17.28
C THR A 173 12.44 -12.04 -17.60
N THR A 174 11.54 -12.22 -16.64
CA THR A 174 10.27 -12.93 -16.86
C THR A 174 9.40 -12.20 -17.88
N GLN A 175 9.36 -10.86 -17.81
CA GLN A 175 8.65 -10.03 -18.79
C GLN A 175 9.26 -10.19 -20.19
N GLN A 176 10.58 -10.17 -20.31
CA GLN A 176 11.27 -10.41 -21.59
C GLN A 176 10.95 -11.80 -22.17
N ASP A 177 10.86 -12.83 -21.33
CA ASP A 177 10.48 -14.17 -21.79
C ASP A 177 9.07 -14.17 -22.39
N VAL A 178 8.10 -13.58 -21.69
CA VAL A 178 6.70 -13.49 -22.12
C VAL A 178 6.55 -12.60 -23.37
N GLU A 179 7.32 -11.52 -23.46
CA GLU A 179 7.37 -10.62 -24.63
C GLU A 179 7.78 -11.35 -25.92
N THR A 180 8.62 -12.39 -25.81
CA THR A 180 9.04 -13.19 -26.97
C THR A 180 8.00 -14.20 -27.44
N MET A 181 6.88 -14.37 -26.73
CA MET A 181 5.81 -15.27 -27.12
C MET A 181 4.94 -14.68 -28.24
N LYS A 182 4.36 -15.56 -29.06
CA LYS A 182 3.44 -15.14 -30.12
C LYS A 182 2.18 -14.52 -29.54
N ASN A 183 1.63 -13.52 -30.25
CA ASN A 183 0.43 -12.77 -29.87
C ASN A 183 0.55 -11.94 -28.58
N TYR A 184 1.76 -11.61 -28.13
CA TYR A 184 2.02 -10.82 -26.92
C TYR A 184 1.20 -9.52 -26.87
N ALA A 185 1.20 -8.72 -27.94
CA ALA A 185 0.49 -7.42 -27.93
C ALA A 185 -1.01 -7.55 -27.59
N ASN A 186 -1.69 -8.51 -28.21
CA ASN A 186 -3.12 -8.76 -27.96
C ASN A 186 -3.35 -9.34 -26.55
N ALA A 187 -2.50 -10.27 -26.14
CA ALA A 187 -2.54 -10.89 -24.82
C ALA A 187 -2.34 -9.86 -23.68
N THR A 188 -1.39 -8.95 -23.83
CA THR A 188 -1.10 -7.88 -22.86
C THR A 188 -2.24 -6.88 -22.76
N ALA A 189 -2.90 -6.55 -23.87
CA ALA A 189 -4.10 -5.70 -23.83
C ALA A 189 -5.22 -6.31 -22.98
N ILE A 190 -5.43 -7.63 -23.06
CA ILE A 190 -6.41 -8.35 -22.22
C ILE A 190 -5.97 -8.31 -20.74
N ALA A 191 -4.70 -8.57 -20.47
CA ALA A 191 -4.14 -8.56 -19.11
C ALA A 191 -4.27 -7.19 -18.45
N ASN A 192 -3.82 -6.13 -19.12
CA ASN A 192 -3.88 -4.75 -18.61
C ASN A 192 -5.32 -4.34 -18.31
N ARG A 193 -6.24 -4.56 -19.24
CA ARG A 193 -7.65 -4.25 -19.04
C ARG A 193 -8.27 -5.02 -17.86
N THR A 194 -7.86 -6.28 -17.66
CA THR A 194 -8.32 -7.09 -16.53
C THR A 194 -7.80 -6.51 -15.22
N VAL A 195 -6.52 -6.14 -15.15
CA VAL A 195 -5.90 -5.56 -13.96
C VAL A 195 -6.43 -4.16 -13.65
N GLU A 196 -6.66 -3.31 -14.65
CA GLU A 196 -7.32 -2.02 -14.46
C GLU A 196 -8.68 -2.16 -13.77
N LEU A 197 -9.47 -3.19 -14.14
CA LEU A 197 -10.75 -3.44 -13.50
C LEU A 197 -10.62 -4.08 -12.11
N ILE A 198 -9.61 -4.93 -11.87
CA ILE A 198 -9.30 -5.41 -10.52
C ILE A 198 -9.00 -4.21 -9.62
N GLU A 199 -8.13 -3.31 -10.09
CA GLU A 199 -7.75 -2.10 -9.36
C GLU A 199 -8.94 -1.18 -9.08
N LYS A 200 -9.88 -1.11 -10.02
CA LYS A 200 -11.08 -0.29 -9.87
C LYS A 200 -12.17 -0.91 -9.00
N LEU A 201 -12.40 -2.22 -9.10
CA LEU A 201 -13.59 -2.87 -8.55
C LEU A 201 -13.31 -3.73 -7.31
N TRP A 202 -12.12 -4.33 -7.19
CA TRP A 202 -11.81 -5.26 -6.10
C TRP A 202 -10.75 -4.72 -5.13
N TRP A 203 -9.93 -3.76 -5.55
CA TRP A 203 -8.74 -3.35 -4.81
C TRP A 203 -8.99 -2.73 -3.44
N ASN A 204 -10.10 -2.01 -3.31
CA ASN A 204 -10.47 -1.33 -2.08
C ASN A 204 -11.41 -2.17 -1.19
N GLU A 205 -11.77 -3.37 -1.62
CA GLU A 205 -12.52 -4.33 -0.82
C GLU A 205 -11.61 -4.96 0.25
N ASP A 206 -12.19 -5.80 1.12
CA ASP A 206 -11.42 -6.49 2.13
C ASP A 206 -10.40 -7.48 1.52
N ALA A 207 -9.29 -7.69 2.23
CA ALA A 207 -8.18 -8.50 1.73
C ALA A 207 -8.58 -9.95 1.45
N THR A 208 -9.50 -10.51 2.24
CA THR A 208 -9.96 -11.90 2.08
C THR A 208 -10.75 -12.02 0.77
N TYR A 209 -11.68 -11.10 0.53
CA TYR A 209 -12.43 -11.02 -0.72
C TYR A 209 -11.51 -10.85 -1.93
N LEU A 210 -10.56 -9.90 -1.87
CA LEU A 210 -9.62 -9.65 -2.97
C LEU A 210 -8.80 -10.91 -3.29
N VAL A 211 -8.25 -11.58 -2.27
CA VAL A 211 -7.46 -12.82 -2.45
C VAL A 211 -8.31 -13.95 -3.02
N GLU A 212 -9.55 -14.11 -2.56
CA GLU A 212 -10.48 -15.12 -3.07
C GLU A 212 -10.81 -14.88 -4.56
N ARG A 213 -11.08 -13.64 -4.93
CA ARG A 213 -11.37 -13.24 -6.33
C ARG A 213 -10.16 -13.43 -7.23
N LEU A 214 -8.97 -13.02 -6.79
CA LEU A 214 -7.71 -13.25 -7.53
C LEU A 214 -7.43 -14.74 -7.71
N THR A 215 -7.65 -15.55 -6.67
CA THR A 215 -7.52 -17.01 -6.74
C THR A 215 -8.49 -17.61 -7.75
N THR A 216 -9.75 -17.17 -7.73
CA THR A 216 -10.77 -17.60 -8.68
C THR A 216 -10.40 -17.22 -10.12
N LEU A 217 -9.85 -16.02 -10.33
CA LEU A 217 -9.39 -15.53 -11.63
C LEU A 217 -8.22 -16.35 -12.19
N ILE A 218 -7.21 -16.64 -11.35
CA ILE A 218 -6.07 -17.50 -11.69
C ILE A 218 -6.54 -18.92 -12.05
N ASN A 219 -7.48 -19.48 -11.29
CA ASN A 219 -8.06 -20.80 -11.56
C ASN A 219 -8.88 -20.84 -12.85
N THR A 220 -9.71 -19.82 -13.06
CA THR A 220 -10.60 -19.74 -14.23
C THR A 220 -9.81 -19.53 -15.52
N SER A 221 -8.86 -18.59 -15.53
CA SER A 221 -7.99 -18.35 -16.69
C SER A 221 -7.25 -19.61 -17.11
N LEU A 222 -6.64 -20.34 -16.17
CA LEU A 222 -5.96 -21.60 -16.47
C LEU A 222 -6.93 -22.67 -16.97
N ALA A 223 -8.09 -22.84 -16.32
CA ALA A 223 -9.08 -23.83 -16.70
C ALA A 223 -9.58 -23.62 -18.14
N LEU A 224 -9.75 -22.36 -18.56
CA LEU A 224 -10.11 -22.01 -19.94
C LEU A 224 -9.02 -22.43 -20.93
N CYS A 225 -7.75 -22.11 -20.65
CA CYS A 225 -6.67 -22.56 -21.54
C CYS A 225 -6.47 -24.09 -21.54
N LEU A 226 -6.74 -24.77 -20.44
CA LEU A 226 -6.72 -26.24 -20.40
C LEU A 226 -7.82 -26.90 -21.24
N LYS A 227 -8.94 -26.21 -21.50
CA LYS A 227 -9.99 -26.70 -22.41
C LYS A 227 -9.50 -26.74 -23.87
N ALA A 228 -8.57 -25.85 -24.23
CA ALA A 228 -7.92 -25.86 -25.54
C ALA A 228 -6.93 -27.03 -25.73
N ILE A 229 -6.70 -27.86 -24.70
CA ILE A 229 -5.83 -29.04 -24.76
C ILE A 229 -6.70 -30.32 -24.61
N PRO A 230 -6.70 -31.21 -25.62
CA PRO A 230 -7.37 -32.52 -25.53
C PRO A 230 -6.90 -33.30 -24.30
N GLN A 231 -7.84 -33.96 -23.59
CA GLN A 231 -7.53 -34.67 -22.34
C GLN A 231 -6.44 -35.74 -22.51
N THR A 232 -6.44 -36.43 -23.64
CA THR A 232 -5.46 -37.47 -24.03
C THR A 232 -4.03 -36.94 -24.17
N SER A 233 -3.86 -35.63 -24.33
CA SER A 233 -2.57 -34.97 -24.57
C SER A 233 -2.06 -34.17 -23.37
N ARG A 234 -2.64 -34.34 -22.17
CA ARG A 234 -2.29 -33.57 -20.95
C ARG A 234 -1.05 -34.09 -20.20
N ARG A 235 -0.13 -34.75 -20.90
CA ARG A 235 1.18 -35.11 -20.37
C ARG A 235 2.22 -34.11 -20.86
N ILE A 236 3.09 -33.67 -19.95
CA ILE A 236 4.26 -32.87 -20.33
C ILE A 236 5.16 -33.78 -21.16
N THR A 237 5.48 -33.35 -22.39
CA THR A 237 6.36 -34.08 -23.30
C THR A 237 7.69 -33.35 -23.43
N TYR A 238 8.78 -34.10 -23.56
CA TYR A 238 10.12 -33.53 -23.76
C TYR A 238 10.12 -32.53 -24.92
N PHE A 239 10.61 -31.30 -24.66
CA PHE A 239 10.39 -30.08 -25.46
C PHE A 239 10.65 -30.28 -26.97
N PRO A 240 9.61 -30.36 -27.83
CA PRO A 240 9.77 -29.85 -29.17
C PRO A 240 9.87 -28.31 -29.09
N ALA A 241 10.49 -27.68 -30.10
CA ALA A 241 10.54 -26.22 -30.17
C ALA A 241 9.12 -25.64 -30.20
N ASP A 242 8.87 -24.56 -29.44
CA ASP A 242 7.62 -23.78 -29.46
C ASP A 242 6.35 -24.61 -29.12
N ASP A 243 6.31 -25.21 -27.92
CA ASP A 243 5.15 -26.01 -27.47
C ASP A 243 4.26 -25.24 -26.48
N HIS A 244 3.32 -24.47 -27.03
CA HIS A 244 2.30 -23.73 -26.27
C HIS A 244 1.40 -24.65 -25.41
N LYS A 245 1.27 -25.94 -25.72
CA LYS A 245 0.61 -26.90 -24.81
C LYS A 245 1.46 -27.13 -23.57
N ASN A 246 2.77 -27.33 -23.74
CA ASN A 246 3.69 -27.45 -22.61
C ASN A 246 3.71 -26.18 -21.74
N ALA A 247 3.65 -24.98 -22.34
CA ALA A 247 3.52 -23.73 -21.58
C ALA A 247 2.34 -23.74 -20.60
N ILE A 248 1.15 -24.13 -21.07
CA ILE A 248 -0.06 -24.23 -20.22
C ILE A 248 0.09 -25.33 -19.16
N LEU A 249 0.72 -26.46 -19.49
CA LEU A 249 0.93 -27.57 -18.54
C LEU A 249 1.96 -27.20 -17.45
N PHE A 250 3.02 -26.46 -17.79
CA PHE A 250 3.96 -25.93 -16.81
C PHE A 250 3.31 -24.86 -15.92
N ALA A 251 2.52 -23.95 -16.50
CA ALA A 251 1.72 -22.99 -15.75
C ALA A 251 0.79 -23.71 -14.75
N LYS A 252 0.15 -24.80 -15.17
CA LYS A 252 -0.66 -25.65 -14.28
C LYS A 252 0.15 -26.22 -13.12
N SER A 253 1.37 -26.69 -13.36
CA SER A 253 2.20 -27.30 -12.31
C SER A 253 2.63 -26.32 -11.23
N GLY A 254 2.85 -25.05 -11.57
CA GLY A 254 3.26 -24.01 -10.62
C GLY A 254 2.14 -23.08 -10.14
N GLN A 255 0.90 -23.29 -10.59
CA GLN A 255 -0.23 -22.39 -10.30
C GLN A 255 -0.41 -22.09 -8.81
N LEU A 256 -0.19 -23.09 -7.94
CA LEU A 256 -0.33 -22.92 -6.49
C LEU A 256 0.67 -21.93 -5.92
N GLU A 257 1.86 -21.78 -6.52
CA GLU A 257 2.85 -20.78 -6.08
C GLU A 257 2.34 -19.35 -6.35
N LEU A 258 1.67 -19.13 -7.48
CA LEU A 258 1.06 -17.83 -7.78
C LEU A 258 -0.12 -17.53 -6.85
N VAL A 259 -0.99 -18.52 -6.60
CA VAL A 259 -2.13 -18.38 -5.66
C VAL A 259 -1.62 -18.10 -4.25
N HIS A 260 -0.64 -18.86 -3.78
CA HIS A 260 -0.01 -18.66 -2.48
C HIS A 260 0.60 -17.26 -2.36
N TYR A 261 1.25 -16.80 -3.44
CA TYR A 261 1.82 -15.46 -3.47
C TYR A 261 0.77 -14.34 -3.39
N MET A 262 -0.42 -14.51 -3.98
CA MET A 262 -1.54 -13.56 -3.80
C MET A 262 -1.99 -13.49 -2.34
N GLY A 263 -1.93 -14.60 -1.59
CA GLY A 263 -2.26 -14.66 -0.17
C GLY A 263 -1.45 -13.72 0.72
N ASN A 264 -0.27 -13.25 0.27
CA ASN A 264 0.49 -12.24 1.00
C ASN A 264 -0.29 -10.92 1.20
N ILE A 265 -1.27 -10.60 0.35
CA ILE A 265 -2.11 -9.40 0.48
C ILE A 265 -2.79 -9.35 1.86
N THR A 266 -3.30 -10.47 2.35
CA THR A 266 -3.93 -10.54 3.69
C THR A 266 -2.94 -10.20 4.80
N ALA A 267 -1.71 -10.70 4.71
CA ALA A 267 -0.68 -10.40 5.70
C ALA A 267 -0.16 -8.95 5.60
N ILE A 268 -0.10 -8.41 4.37
CA ILE A 268 0.24 -7.00 4.12
C ILE A 268 -0.79 -6.08 4.77
N ASP A 269 -2.08 -6.33 4.58
CA ASP A 269 -3.14 -5.45 5.11
C ASP A 269 -3.21 -5.44 6.65
N GLN A 270 -2.71 -6.49 7.31
CA GLN A 270 -2.56 -6.55 8.76
C GLN A 270 -1.42 -5.67 9.29
N LEU A 271 -0.52 -5.16 8.44
CA LEU A 271 0.53 -4.23 8.82
C LEU A 271 -0.08 -3.01 9.50
N SER A 272 0.25 -2.73 10.75
CA SER A 272 -0.29 -1.59 11.49
C SER A 272 0.77 -0.92 12.35
N VAL A 273 0.45 0.29 12.84
CA VAL A 273 1.30 1.08 13.73
C VAL A 273 1.45 0.44 15.13
N ASP A 274 0.67 -0.61 15.45
CA ASP A 274 0.71 -1.27 16.76
C ASP A 274 1.80 -2.36 16.84
N GLN A 275 2.60 -2.31 17.92
CA GLN A 275 3.81 -3.12 18.16
C GLN A 275 3.63 -4.63 18.01
N ARG A 276 2.42 -5.17 18.22
CA ARG A 276 2.14 -6.62 18.09
C ARG A 276 2.35 -7.14 16.67
N SER A 277 2.34 -6.25 15.68
CA SER A 277 2.51 -6.59 14.26
C SER A 277 3.99 -6.76 13.87
N VAL A 278 4.92 -6.15 14.61
CA VAL A 278 6.34 -6.00 14.18
C VAL A 278 7.08 -7.34 14.08
N SER A 279 6.74 -8.32 14.91
CA SER A 279 7.38 -9.65 14.91
C SER A 279 6.91 -10.56 13.78
N SER A 280 5.66 -10.44 13.31
CA SER A 280 5.12 -11.25 12.21
C SER A 280 5.45 -10.68 10.82
N LEU A 281 5.95 -9.45 10.76
CA LEU A 281 6.22 -8.72 9.52
C LEU A 281 7.63 -8.97 8.96
N GLY A 282 8.61 -9.23 9.83
CA GLY A 282 9.97 -9.58 9.40
C GLY A 282 10.04 -10.85 8.55
N SER A 283 9.05 -11.74 8.67
CA SER A 283 8.94 -12.92 7.81
C SER A 283 8.46 -12.61 6.39
N LEU A 284 7.68 -11.53 6.17
CA LEU A 284 7.10 -11.21 4.86
C LEU A 284 8.10 -10.85 3.76
N VAL A 285 9.40 -10.76 4.10
CA VAL A 285 10.46 -10.47 3.13
C VAL A 285 11.63 -11.41 3.35
N ARG A 286 11.96 -12.20 2.31
CA ARG A 286 13.07 -13.17 2.33
C ARG A 286 14.46 -12.51 2.34
N ASN A 287 14.58 -11.26 1.89
CA ASN A 287 15.86 -10.56 1.87
C ASN A 287 16.18 -10.02 3.26
N THR A 288 17.26 -10.53 3.86
CA THR A 288 17.72 -10.17 5.22
C THR A 288 17.95 -8.67 5.39
N ASN A 289 18.40 -7.98 4.35
CA ASN A 289 18.64 -6.53 4.41
C ASN A 289 17.33 -5.73 4.40
N PHE A 290 16.40 -6.03 3.50
CA PHE A 290 15.10 -5.36 3.48
C PHE A 290 14.29 -5.66 4.73
N SER A 291 14.24 -6.93 5.15
CA SER A 291 13.56 -7.34 6.38
C SER A 291 14.12 -6.61 7.61
N SER A 292 15.45 -6.47 7.69
CA SER A 292 16.12 -5.70 8.74
C SER A 292 15.78 -4.20 8.70
N GLN A 293 15.83 -3.58 7.51
CA GLN A 293 15.44 -2.18 7.32
C GLN A 293 13.98 -1.95 7.71
N PHE A 294 13.08 -2.83 7.28
CA PHE A 294 11.66 -2.75 7.56
C PHE A 294 11.37 -2.90 9.07
N LYS A 295 12.01 -3.88 9.73
CA LYS A 295 11.91 -4.06 11.18
C LYS A 295 12.44 -2.84 11.96
N THR A 296 13.53 -2.24 11.49
CA THR A 296 14.09 -1.02 12.08
C THR A 296 13.12 0.15 11.95
N PHE A 297 12.56 0.36 10.76
CA PHE A 297 11.54 1.37 10.49
C PHE A 297 10.32 1.24 11.42
N LEU A 298 9.80 0.03 11.60
CA LEU A 298 8.70 -0.23 12.53
C LEU A 298 9.06 0.06 13.99
N THR A 299 10.29 -0.27 14.39
CA THR A 299 10.80 -0.02 15.75
C THR A 299 10.93 1.48 16.02
N ASP A 300 11.49 2.23 15.07
CA ASP A 300 11.65 3.68 15.16
C ASP A 300 10.28 4.38 15.27
N MET A 301 9.25 3.95 14.51
CA MET A 301 7.88 4.47 14.63
C MET A 301 7.31 4.21 16.02
N ALA A 302 7.50 3.00 16.56
CA ALA A 302 7.04 2.66 17.90
C ALA A 302 7.72 3.51 18.98
N GLN A 303 9.02 3.78 18.84
CA GLN A 303 9.78 4.65 19.73
C GLN A 303 9.27 6.09 19.68
N LEU A 304 9.10 6.66 18.49
CA LEU A 304 8.61 8.02 18.32
C LEU A 304 7.18 8.19 18.86
N ARG A 305 6.31 7.18 18.70
CA ARG A 305 5.00 7.14 19.36
C ARG A 305 5.08 7.16 20.88
N ASN A 306 6.03 6.44 21.47
CA ASN A 306 6.22 6.43 22.92
C ASN A 306 6.69 7.81 23.41
N ILE A 307 7.58 8.48 22.68
CA ILE A 307 8.00 9.85 22.96
C ILE A 307 6.79 10.81 22.91
N GLY A 308 5.96 10.73 21.86
CA GLY A 308 4.74 11.53 21.76
C GLY A 308 3.78 11.32 22.94
N LYS A 309 3.61 10.07 23.41
CA LYS A 309 2.82 9.77 24.62
C LYS A 309 3.43 10.41 25.88
N LYS A 310 4.75 10.33 26.06
CA LYS A 310 5.46 10.96 27.18
C LYS A 310 5.30 12.47 27.17
N MET A 311 5.50 13.12 26.01
CA MET A 311 5.33 14.56 25.84
C MET A 311 3.91 15.00 26.18
N LYS A 312 2.88 14.27 25.73
CA LYS A 312 1.48 14.56 26.09
C LYS A 312 1.23 14.49 27.61
N THR A 313 1.86 13.54 28.31
CA THR A 313 1.76 13.42 29.76
C THR A 313 2.49 14.56 30.46
N GLN A 314 3.72 14.87 30.05
CA GLN A 314 4.50 15.98 30.61
C GLN A 314 3.80 17.32 30.40
N ARG A 315 3.14 17.52 29.25
CA ARG A 315 2.33 18.71 28.97
C ARG A 315 1.17 18.87 29.96
N LYS A 316 0.45 17.79 30.27
CA LYS A 316 -0.61 17.84 31.29
C LYS A 316 -0.04 18.21 32.66
N ARG A 317 1.13 17.68 33.00
CA ARG A 317 1.83 18.02 34.24
C ARG A 317 2.23 19.50 34.27
N TYR A 318 2.84 20.00 33.20
CA TYR A 318 3.22 21.40 33.07
C TYR A 318 2.00 22.34 33.22
N ALA A 319 0.92 22.09 32.47
CA ALA A 319 -0.30 22.89 32.56
C ALA A 319 -0.89 22.92 33.98
N ASN A 320 -0.84 21.79 34.70
CA ASN A 320 -1.27 21.73 36.10
C ASN A 320 -0.35 22.56 37.02
N LEU A 321 0.97 22.47 36.84
CA LEU A 321 1.94 23.24 37.63
C LEU A 321 1.81 24.75 37.39
N VAL A 322 1.63 25.18 36.14
CA VAL A 322 1.39 26.59 35.80
C VAL A 322 0.10 27.10 36.43
N ARG A 323 -0.99 26.31 36.40
CA ARG A 323 -2.24 26.67 37.07
C ARG A 323 -2.07 26.82 38.58
N LEU A 324 -1.33 25.90 39.22
CA LEU A 324 -1.06 25.95 40.66
C LEU A 324 -0.22 27.18 41.04
N ASP A 325 0.85 27.47 40.30
CA ASP A 325 1.69 28.66 40.52
C ASP A 325 0.87 29.96 40.35
N ALA A 326 -0.03 30.02 39.37
CA ALA A 326 -0.95 31.14 39.19
C ALA A 326 -1.94 31.30 40.36
N GLU A 327 -2.49 30.19 40.88
CA GLU A 327 -3.36 30.19 42.05
C GLU A 327 -2.59 30.61 43.32
N GLU A 328 -1.38 30.12 43.53
CA GLU A 328 -0.52 30.47 44.67
C GLU A 328 -0.09 31.94 44.64
N ARG A 329 0.25 32.47 43.46
CA ARG A 329 0.50 33.92 43.26
C ARG A 329 -0.73 34.78 43.50
N ARG A 330 -1.92 34.27 43.16
CA ARG A 330 -3.18 34.97 43.43
C ARG A 330 -3.44 35.02 44.94
N VAL A 331 -3.27 33.90 45.65
CA VAL A 331 -3.49 33.81 47.10
C VAL A 331 -2.42 34.57 47.89
N SER A 332 -1.19 34.66 47.38
CA SER A 332 -0.09 35.45 47.98
C SER A 332 -0.06 36.92 47.54
N SER A 333 -1.01 37.35 46.69
CA SER A 333 -1.14 38.74 46.29
C SER A 333 -1.42 39.63 47.50
N CYS A 334 -0.69 40.75 47.60
CA CYS A 334 -0.95 41.80 48.58
C CYS A 334 -2.43 42.20 48.65
N THR A 335 -3.20 42.07 47.57
CA THR A 335 -4.63 42.41 47.53
C THR A 335 -5.50 41.52 48.42
N ASP A 336 -5.23 40.21 48.52
CA ASP A 336 -5.95 39.30 49.42
C ASP A 336 -5.49 39.48 50.87
N LEU A 337 -4.19 39.71 51.07
CA LEU A 337 -3.61 40.06 52.37
C LEU A 337 -4.16 41.38 52.91
N TRP A 338 -4.29 42.41 52.07
CA TRP A 338 -4.95 43.68 52.39
C TRP A 338 -6.44 43.49 52.64
N SER A 339 -7.15 42.67 51.86
CA SER A 339 -8.58 42.40 52.08
C SER A 339 -8.83 41.66 53.41
N GLN A 340 -7.94 40.74 53.80
CA GLN A 340 -7.97 40.11 55.11
C GLN A 340 -7.64 41.11 56.23
N LEU A 341 -6.61 41.96 56.05
CA LEU A 341 -6.27 43.00 57.03
C LEU A 341 -7.41 44.02 57.22
N PHE A 342 -8.01 44.50 56.13
CA PHE A 342 -9.16 45.41 56.17
C PHE A 342 -10.40 44.72 56.74
N GLY A 343 -10.60 43.43 56.50
CA GLY A 343 -11.65 42.63 57.14
C GLY A 343 -11.52 42.54 58.67
N PHE A 344 -10.29 42.62 59.21
CA PHE A 344 -10.05 42.72 60.65
C PHE A 344 -10.20 44.14 61.20
N VAL A 345 -9.84 45.17 60.43
CA VAL A 345 -9.94 46.60 60.86
C VAL A 345 -11.39 47.12 60.80
N PHE A 346 -12.21 46.62 59.88
CA PHE A 346 -13.62 47.04 59.71
C PHE A 346 -14.64 46.15 60.44
N ARG A 347 -14.21 45.13 61.19
CA ARG A 347 -15.06 44.45 62.18
C ARG A 347 -14.99 45.21 63.51
N LYS A 348 -15.78 46.27 63.62
CA LYS A 348 -16.25 46.82 64.91
C LYS A 348 -17.76 46.84 64.91
#